data_AF-A0A841L0A7-F1
#
_entry.id   AF-A0A841L0A7-F1
#
_cell.length_a   1.000
_cell.length_b   1.000
_cell.length_c   1.000
_cell.angle_alpha   90.00
_cell.angle_beta   90.00
_cell.angle_gamma   90.00
#
_symmetry.space_group_name_H-M   'P 1'
#
loop_
_entity.id
_entity.type
_entity.pdbx_description
1 polymer ?
#
loop_
_entity_poly.entity_id
_entity_poly.type
_entity_poly.pdbx_seq_one_letter_code
_entity_poly.pdbx_strand_id
1 'polypeptide(L)'
;MLEIRAPDTKELAKADYLKGMKYKELAEKYGVTLNTIKSWKQRYEWDRKSVHTKESESKKGAHKKRGAPKGNKNAEKHGFFSKWLPEETLEIMNEIETRSPIDLLWDNIKIKYAAIIRAQKIMNVRDKRDETKVLKKKKGQYFNKDDEVKFLPLEEEWEYQHAWDKYANFLNAQSRAMSELRSMIKQYDAMLHSDLATEEQKLRIEKLKSEIDSVGKSGEDTKDWVESIKDIANRRKAK
;
A
#
# COMPACT_ATOMS: atom_id res chain seq x y z
N MET A 1 -52.74 -59.92 -39.53
CA MET A 1 -52.48 -59.39 -40.88
C MET A 1 -51.12 -58.71 -40.84
N LEU A 2 -50.24 -59.08 -41.77
CA LEU A 2 -48.88 -58.57 -41.88
C LEU A 2 -48.90 -57.12 -42.36
N GLU A 3 -48.73 -56.16 -41.45
CA GLU A 3 -48.47 -54.78 -41.84
C GLU A 3 -46.99 -54.64 -42.22
N ILE A 4 -46.75 -54.63 -43.53
CA ILE A 4 -45.51 -54.22 -44.16
C ILE A 4 -45.31 -52.74 -43.84
N ARG A 5 -44.70 -52.44 -42.69
CA ARG A 5 -44.28 -51.07 -42.35
C ARG A 5 -43.06 -50.77 -43.22
N ALA A 6 -43.16 -49.74 -44.06
CA ALA A 6 -42.05 -49.23 -44.86
C ALA A 6 -40.77 -49.17 -44.01
N PRO A 7 -39.57 -49.44 -44.57
CA PRO A 7 -38.34 -49.42 -43.79
C PRO A 7 -38.26 -48.10 -43.02
N ASP A 8 -38.19 -48.18 -41.69
CA ASP A 8 -38.26 -47.01 -40.82
C ASP A 8 -37.16 -46.04 -41.27
N THR A 9 -37.55 -44.87 -41.79
CA THR A 9 -36.62 -43.84 -42.31
C THR A 9 -35.47 -43.56 -41.33
N LYS A 10 -35.76 -43.75 -40.05
CA LYS A 10 -34.82 -43.70 -38.93
C LYS A 10 -33.72 -44.76 -38.99
N GLU A 11 -34.02 -46.02 -39.33
CA GLU A 11 -33.03 -47.10 -39.40
C GLU A 11 -32.05 -46.88 -40.56
N LEU A 12 -32.57 -46.43 -41.70
CA LEU A 12 -31.74 -46.03 -42.84
C LEU A 12 -30.84 -44.84 -42.48
N ALA A 13 -31.40 -43.82 -41.82
CA ALA A 13 -30.64 -42.67 -41.35
C ALA A 13 -29.58 -43.05 -40.29
N LYS A 14 -29.83 -44.05 -39.44
CA LYS A 14 -28.86 -44.59 -38.49
C LYS A 14 -27.69 -45.26 -39.21
N ALA A 15 -27.97 -46.10 -40.20
CA ALA A 15 -26.93 -46.77 -40.98
C ALA A 15 -26.01 -45.76 -41.70
N ASP A 16 -26.60 -44.71 -42.28
CA ASP A 16 -25.83 -43.67 -42.96
C ASP A 16 -25.11 -42.72 -41.99
N TYR A 17 -25.66 -42.49 -40.79
CA TYR A 17 -24.97 -41.79 -39.71
C TYR A 17 -23.72 -42.55 -39.23
N LEU A 18 -23.82 -43.88 -39.09
CA LEU A 18 -22.71 -44.77 -38.71
C LEU A 18 -21.62 -44.80 -39.79
N LYS A 19 -21.99 -44.66 -41.08
CA LYS A 19 -21.04 -44.47 -42.20
C LYS A 19 -20.35 -43.09 -42.21
N GLY A 20 -20.73 -42.18 -41.33
CA GLY A 20 -20.06 -40.90 -41.15
C GLY A 20 -20.75 -39.68 -41.77
N MET A 21 -21.95 -39.82 -42.36
CA MET A 21 -22.69 -38.66 -42.90
C MET A 21 -22.97 -37.61 -41.83
N LYS A 22 -23.00 -36.33 -42.25
CA LYS A 22 -23.33 -35.23 -41.35
C LYS A 22 -24.84 -35.11 -41.19
N TYR A 23 -25.28 -34.58 -40.04
CA TYR A 23 -26.72 -34.42 -39.75
C TYR A 23 -27.47 -33.59 -40.79
N LYS A 24 -26.80 -32.61 -41.42
CA LYS A 24 -27.42 -31.75 -42.44
C LYS A 24 -27.74 -32.53 -43.72
N GLU A 25 -26.83 -33.41 -44.14
CA GLU A 25 -27.00 -34.27 -45.32
C GLU A 25 -28.08 -35.33 -45.09
N LEU A 26 -28.13 -35.91 -43.88
CA LEU A 26 -29.18 -36.85 -43.48
C LEU A 26 -30.57 -36.19 -43.47
N ALA A 27 -30.66 -34.96 -42.96
CA ALA A 27 -31.90 -34.20 -42.95
C ALA A 27 -32.45 -33.98 -44.37
N GLU A 28 -31.59 -33.55 -45.28
CA GLU A 28 -31.95 -33.31 -46.69
C GLU A 28 -32.30 -34.62 -47.42
N LYS A 29 -31.49 -35.68 -47.27
CA LYS A 29 -31.68 -36.97 -47.94
C LYS A 29 -32.99 -37.67 -47.56
N TYR A 30 -33.39 -37.58 -46.29
CA TYR A 30 -34.60 -38.24 -45.78
C TYR A 30 -35.78 -37.29 -45.62
N GLY A 31 -35.66 -36.03 -46.06
CA GLY A 31 -36.75 -35.04 -45.99
C GLY A 31 -37.21 -34.69 -44.58
N VAL A 32 -36.33 -34.82 -43.58
CA VAL A 32 -36.62 -34.55 -42.17
C VAL A 32 -35.84 -33.35 -41.66
N THR A 33 -36.33 -32.71 -40.60
CA THR A 33 -35.60 -31.57 -40.02
C THR A 33 -34.31 -32.02 -39.34
N LEU A 34 -33.30 -31.14 -39.29
CA LEU A 34 -32.05 -31.38 -38.57
C LEU A 34 -32.29 -31.73 -37.09
N ASN A 35 -33.31 -31.15 -36.46
CA ASN A 35 -33.68 -31.42 -35.08
C ASN A 35 -34.26 -32.83 -34.91
N THR A 36 -34.97 -33.35 -35.90
CA THR A 36 -35.44 -34.74 -35.92
C THR A 36 -34.26 -35.72 -35.88
N ILE A 37 -33.23 -35.51 -36.70
CA ILE A 37 -32.02 -36.34 -36.71
C ILE A 37 -31.28 -36.27 -35.37
N LYS A 38 -31.10 -35.07 -34.79
CA LYS A 38 -30.47 -34.91 -33.47
C LYS A 38 -31.27 -35.63 -32.37
N SER A 39 -32.58 -35.52 -32.41
CA SER A 39 -33.47 -36.17 -31.45
C SER A 39 -33.44 -37.69 -31.57
N TRP A 40 -33.34 -38.24 -32.79
CA TRP A 40 -33.16 -39.68 -32.99
C TRP A 40 -31.82 -40.17 -32.45
N LYS A 41 -30.73 -39.45 -32.71
CA LYS A 41 -29.41 -39.77 -32.17
C LYS A 41 -29.42 -39.83 -30.65
N GLN A 42 -30.12 -38.92 -29.98
CA GLN A 42 -30.22 -38.88 -28.52
C GLN A 42 -31.17 -39.96 -27.97
N ARG A 43 -32.40 -40.09 -28.52
CA ARG A 43 -33.41 -41.03 -28.02
C ARG A 43 -33.05 -42.50 -28.24
N TYR A 44 -32.31 -42.79 -29.31
CA TYR A 44 -31.94 -44.16 -29.69
C TYR A 44 -30.43 -44.41 -29.59
N GLU A 45 -29.73 -43.53 -28.89
CA GLU A 45 -28.31 -43.65 -28.55
C GLU A 45 -27.45 -44.06 -29.75
N TRP A 46 -27.56 -43.31 -30.85
CA TRP A 46 -26.70 -43.55 -31.99
C TRP A 46 -25.28 -43.13 -31.63
N ASP A 47 -24.43 -44.12 -31.40
CA ASP A 47 -23.02 -43.93 -31.15
C ASP A 47 -22.19 -44.22 -32.41
N ARG A 48 -21.21 -43.37 -32.67
CA ARG A 48 -20.20 -43.61 -33.70
C ARG A 48 -18.85 -43.25 -33.10
N LYS A 49 -17.85 -44.11 -33.30
CA LYS A 49 -16.48 -43.79 -32.90
C LYS A 49 -16.07 -42.47 -33.56
N SER A 50 -15.71 -41.49 -32.73
CA SER A 50 -15.26 -40.17 -33.17
C SER A 50 -14.09 -40.31 -34.16
N VAL A 51 -14.28 -39.87 -35.40
CA VAL A 51 -13.22 -39.74 -36.41
C VAL A 51 -12.42 -38.42 -36.21
N HIS A 52 -12.69 -37.70 -35.12
CA HIS A 52 -11.82 -36.61 -34.66
C HIS A 52 -10.79 -37.15 -33.66
N THR A 53 -9.88 -37.97 -34.17
CA THR A 53 -8.52 -38.08 -33.64
C THR A 53 -7.61 -37.53 -34.73
N LYS A 54 -7.31 -36.23 -34.67
CA LYS A 54 -5.99 -35.82 -35.14
C LYS A 54 -5.03 -36.49 -34.17
N GLU A 55 -4.32 -37.48 -34.66
CA GLU A 55 -3.11 -38.01 -34.04
C GLU A 55 -2.09 -36.87 -34.02
N SER A 56 -2.25 -35.95 -33.07
CA SER A 56 -1.16 -35.04 -32.73
C SER A 56 -0.22 -35.88 -31.90
N GLU A 57 0.92 -36.24 -32.49
CA GLU A 57 2.07 -36.79 -31.79
C GLU A 57 2.26 -36.03 -30.48
N SER A 58 1.82 -36.63 -29.38
CA SER A 58 2.14 -36.18 -28.05
C SER A 58 3.62 -36.47 -27.84
N LYS A 59 4.48 -35.59 -28.38
CA LYS A 59 5.82 -35.44 -27.84
C LYS A 59 5.61 -35.23 -26.36
N LYS A 60 6.08 -36.18 -25.56
CA LYS A 60 6.23 -36.10 -24.10
C LYS A 60 7.17 -34.93 -23.80
N GLY A 61 6.70 -33.72 -24.01
CA GLY A 61 7.26 -32.51 -23.43
C GLY A 61 6.76 -32.52 -22.01
N ALA A 62 7.59 -32.98 -21.09
CA ALA A 62 7.42 -32.69 -19.68
C ALA A 62 6.95 -31.24 -19.58
N HIS A 63 5.74 -31.01 -19.05
CA HIS A 63 5.37 -29.71 -18.54
C HIS A 63 6.33 -29.45 -17.38
N LYS A 64 7.59 -29.07 -17.67
CA LYS A 64 8.38 -28.26 -16.77
C LYS A 64 7.43 -27.12 -16.46
N LYS A 65 7.02 -27.00 -15.20
CA LYS A 65 6.36 -25.82 -14.68
C LYS A 65 7.24 -24.66 -15.09
N ARG A 66 6.98 -24.07 -16.26
CA ARG A 66 7.61 -22.85 -16.70
C ARG A 66 7.02 -21.85 -15.74
N GLY A 67 7.78 -21.53 -14.70
CA GLY A 67 7.50 -20.35 -13.91
C GLY A 67 7.24 -19.20 -14.87
N ALA A 68 6.42 -18.26 -14.40
CA ALA A 68 6.27 -16.94 -14.95
C ALA A 68 7.57 -16.49 -15.70
N PRO A 69 7.49 -16.07 -16.97
CA PRO A 69 8.67 -15.65 -17.74
C PRO A 69 9.59 -14.74 -16.91
N LYS A 70 10.91 -14.83 -17.07
CA LYS A 70 11.84 -13.97 -16.33
C LYS A 70 11.50 -12.50 -16.64
N GLY A 71 11.05 -11.74 -15.62
CA GLY A 71 10.51 -10.38 -15.79
C GLY A 71 8.98 -10.30 -15.92
N ASN A 72 8.24 -11.39 -15.71
CA ASN A 72 6.79 -11.38 -15.65
C ASN A 72 6.31 -10.67 -14.38
N LYS A 73 5.70 -9.50 -14.58
CA LYS A 73 5.17 -8.63 -13.53
C LYS A 73 3.73 -8.93 -13.14
N ASN A 74 3.07 -9.92 -13.78
CA ASN A 74 1.67 -10.25 -13.49
C ASN A 74 1.44 -10.78 -12.06
N ALA A 75 2.50 -11.13 -11.32
CA ALA A 75 2.44 -11.55 -9.93
C ALA A 75 2.92 -10.46 -8.95
N GLU A 76 3.31 -9.27 -9.44
CA GLU A 76 3.62 -8.14 -8.55
C GLU A 76 2.33 -7.75 -7.83
N LYS A 77 2.35 -7.75 -6.49
CA LYS A 77 1.20 -7.43 -5.64
C LYS A 77 0.74 -5.96 -5.75
N HIS A 78 1.54 -5.16 -6.43
CA HIS A 78 1.47 -3.72 -6.43
C HIS A 78 1.51 -3.27 -7.89
N GLY A 79 0.41 -2.72 -8.41
CA GLY A 79 0.20 -2.48 -9.85
C GLY A 79 1.14 -1.43 -10.48
N PHE A 80 0.61 -0.27 -10.88
CA PHE A 80 1.37 0.77 -11.59
C PHE A 80 2.61 1.28 -10.82
N PHE A 81 2.55 1.27 -9.49
CA PHE A 81 3.55 1.87 -8.61
C PHE A 81 4.80 1.03 -8.37
N SER A 82 4.79 -0.29 -8.65
CA SER A 82 5.97 -1.16 -8.48
C SER A 82 7.18 -0.77 -9.32
N LYS A 83 6.95 0.02 -10.37
CA LYS A 83 8.02 0.55 -11.23
C LYS A 83 8.84 1.66 -10.59
N TRP A 84 8.29 2.34 -9.59
CA TRP A 84 8.83 3.60 -9.06
C TRP A 84 9.06 3.58 -7.56
N LEU A 85 8.32 2.74 -6.82
CA LEU A 85 8.38 2.70 -5.37
C LEU A 85 9.08 1.42 -4.87
N PRO A 86 9.86 1.50 -3.78
CA PRO A 86 10.39 0.34 -3.09
C PRO A 86 9.28 -0.58 -2.57
N GLU A 87 9.57 -1.88 -2.44
CA GLU A 87 8.62 -2.89 -1.94
C GLU A 87 8.01 -2.51 -0.58
N GLU A 88 8.83 -2.00 0.35
CA GLU A 88 8.35 -1.53 1.67
C GLU A 88 7.29 -0.42 1.56
N THR A 89 7.43 0.48 0.57
CA THR A 89 6.49 1.59 0.37
C THR A 89 5.19 1.07 -0.25
N LEU A 90 5.29 0.06 -1.09
CA LEU A 90 4.15 -0.55 -1.73
C LEU A 90 3.30 -1.37 -0.75
N GLU A 91 3.95 -2.09 0.18
CA GLU A 91 3.25 -2.77 1.28
C GLU A 91 2.45 -1.77 2.13
N ILE A 92 3.06 -0.63 2.46
CA ILE A 92 2.39 0.47 3.17
C ILE A 92 1.19 1.00 2.37
N MET A 93 1.33 1.20 1.06
CA MET A 93 0.22 1.68 0.22
C MET A 93 -0.96 0.72 0.21
N ASN A 94 -0.71 -0.59 0.06
CA ASN A 94 -1.78 -1.58 0.09
C ASN A 94 -2.48 -1.61 1.46
N GLU A 95 -1.71 -1.50 2.56
CA GLU A 95 -2.30 -1.44 3.89
C GLU A 95 -3.16 -0.18 4.08
N ILE A 96 -2.71 0.97 3.55
CA ILE A 96 -3.47 2.23 3.58
C ILE A 96 -4.78 2.12 2.77
N GLU A 97 -4.75 1.51 1.58
CA GLU A 97 -5.93 1.40 0.70
C GLU A 97 -7.07 0.61 1.35
N THR A 98 -6.73 -0.36 2.21
CA THR A 98 -7.74 -1.19 2.91
C THR A 98 -8.27 -0.56 4.20
N ARG A 99 -7.65 0.53 4.70
CA ARG A 99 -8.05 1.18 5.95
C ARG A 99 -9.07 2.29 5.72
N SER A 100 -9.93 2.50 6.71
CA SER A 100 -10.87 3.60 6.69
C SER A 100 -10.15 4.95 6.86
N PRO A 101 -10.64 6.05 6.24
CA PRO A 101 -10.05 7.37 6.42
C PRO A 101 -9.96 7.82 7.88
N ILE A 102 -10.94 7.43 8.71
CA ILE A 102 -10.97 7.77 10.13
C ILE A 102 -9.87 7.03 10.90
N ASP A 103 -9.63 5.75 10.60
CA ASP A 103 -8.57 4.98 11.26
C ASP A 103 -7.18 5.46 10.82
N LEU A 104 -6.99 5.82 9.55
CA LEU A 104 -5.75 6.42 9.07
C LEU A 104 -5.42 7.73 9.80
N LEU A 105 -6.43 8.60 10.00
CA LEU A 105 -6.25 9.83 10.77
C LEU A 105 -5.87 9.52 12.23
N TRP A 106 -6.49 8.51 12.83
CA TRP A 106 -6.16 8.06 14.18
C TRP A 106 -4.71 7.54 14.30
N ASP A 107 -4.25 6.77 13.32
CA ASP A 107 -2.87 6.30 13.28
C ASP A 107 -1.87 7.45 13.19
N ASN A 108 -2.16 8.44 12.36
CA ASN A 108 -1.36 9.66 12.28
C ASN A 108 -1.32 10.43 13.61
N ILE A 109 -2.45 10.55 14.31
CA ILE A 109 -2.52 11.15 15.65
C ILE A 109 -1.58 10.40 16.61
N LYS A 110 -1.67 9.07 16.67
CA LYS A 110 -0.79 8.24 17.52
C LYS A 110 0.68 8.43 17.17
N ILE A 111 1.03 8.41 15.89
CA ILE A 111 2.42 8.58 15.42
C ILE A 111 2.95 9.96 15.82
N LYS A 112 2.19 11.05 15.59
CA LYS A 112 2.64 12.40 15.97
C LYS A 112 2.76 12.54 17.49
N TYR A 113 1.80 12.02 18.26
CA TYR A 113 1.88 12.03 19.72
C TYR A 113 3.12 11.28 20.22
N ALA A 114 3.38 10.08 19.71
CA ALA A 114 4.57 9.29 20.04
C ALA A 114 5.86 10.02 19.64
N ALA A 115 5.90 10.66 18.47
CA ALA A 115 7.05 11.45 18.02
C ALA A 115 7.33 12.64 18.95
N ILE A 116 6.29 13.34 19.43
CA ILE A 116 6.44 14.45 20.38
C ILE A 116 7.01 13.96 21.71
N ILE A 117 6.51 12.84 22.26
CA ILE A 117 7.05 12.24 23.48
C ILE A 117 8.50 11.80 23.28
N ARG A 118 8.81 11.16 22.16
CA ARG A 118 10.17 10.72 21.83
C ARG A 118 11.11 11.91 21.68
N ALA A 119 10.66 13.01 21.09
CA ALA A 119 11.45 14.22 20.93
C ALA A 119 11.88 14.81 22.27
N GLN A 120 11.04 14.76 23.32
CA GLN A 120 11.42 15.16 24.69
C GLN A 120 12.62 14.36 25.22
N LYS A 121 12.68 13.06 24.92
CA LYS A 121 13.78 12.20 25.37
C LYS A 121 15.07 12.41 24.58
N ILE A 122 14.96 12.80 23.30
CA ILE A 122 16.10 12.97 22.40
C ILE A 122 16.71 14.36 22.50
N MET A 123 15.93 15.36 22.91
CA MET A 123 16.40 16.73 23.04
C MET A 123 17.61 16.82 23.98
N ASN A 124 18.80 17.03 23.39
CA ASN A 124 20.06 17.04 24.11
C ASN A 124 20.44 18.47 24.49
N VAL A 125 19.98 18.93 25.64
CA VAL A 125 20.50 20.13 26.33
C VAL A 125 20.92 19.71 27.72
N ARG A 126 22.24 19.64 27.98
CA ARG A 126 22.78 19.14 29.26
C ARG A 126 22.42 20.04 30.42
N ASP A 127 22.67 21.34 30.28
CA ASP A 127 22.41 22.37 31.28
C ASP A 127 22.39 23.78 30.63
N LYS A 128 22.26 24.83 31.44
CA LYS A 128 22.21 26.24 30.99
C LYS A 128 23.47 26.70 30.23
N ARG A 129 24.62 26.07 30.48
CA ARG A 129 25.92 26.36 29.86
C ARG A 129 26.26 25.38 28.73
N ASP A 130 25.34 24.47 28.38
CA ASP A 130 25.55 23.50 27.30
C ASP A 130 25.84 24.21 25.98
N GLU A 131 26.98 23.90 25.40
CA GLU A 131 27.46 24.51 24.17
C GLU A 131 27.92 23.39 23.24
N THR A 132 27.50 23.45 21.99
CA THR A 132 27.95 22.54 20.95
C THR A 132 28.72 23.33 19.92
N LYS A 133 29.96 22.91 19.69
CA LYS A 133 30.87 23.53 18.74
C LYS A 133 31.06 22.58 17.55
N VAL A 134 30.72 23.04 16.35
CA VAL A 134 30.81 22.25 15.11
C VAL A 134 31.69 22.99 14.11
N LEU A 135 32.66 22.29 13.53
CA LEU A 135 33.50 22.87 12.48
C LEU A 135 32.70 22.96 11.18
N LYS A 136 32.35 24.17 10.78
CA LYS A 136 31.50 24.43 9.61
C LYS A 136 32.31 24.51 8.33
N LYS A 137 33.50 25.10 8.40
CA LYS A 137 34.38 25.26 7.24
C LYS A 137 35.83 25.19 7.66
N LYS A 138 36.62 24.43 6.90
CA LYS A 138 38.07 24.36 7.03
C LYS A 138 38.67 24.74 5.68
N LYS A 139 39.34 25.88 5.61
CA LYS A 139 40.09 26.29 4.42
C LYS A 139 41.57 26.15 4.71
N GLY A 140 42.31 25.74 3.71
CA GLY A 140 43.73 25.51 3.83
C GLY A 140 44.35 25.29 2.46
N GLN A 141 45.65 25.12 2.47
CA GLN A 141 46.43 24.83 1.29
C GLN A 141 46.95 23.41 1.36
N TYR A 142 46.99 22.74 0.21
CA TYR A 142 47.65 21.46 0.08
C TYR A 142 49.09 21.69 -0.37
N PHE A 143 50.02 20.98 0.25
CA PHE A 143 51.43 21.04 -0.11
C PHE A 143 52.02 19.63 -0.06
N ASN A 144 53.01 19.36 -0.91
CA ASN A 144 53.73 18.09 -0.90
C ASN A 144 54.91 18.18 0.05
N LYS A 145 55.02 17.20 0.94
CA LYS A 145 56.19 17.01 1.79
C LYS A 145 56.47 15.52 1.91
N ASP A 146 57.67 15.12 1.49
CA ASP A 146 58.12 13.72 1.48
C ASP A 146 57.22 12.80 0.62
N ASP A 147 56.89 13.23 -0.61
CA ASP A 147 55.96 12.56 -1.55
C ASP A 147 54.52 12.32 -1.02
N GLU A 148 54.15 12.92 0.11
CA GLU A 148 52.79 12.93 0.64
C GLU A 148 52.11 14.31 0.49
N VAL A 149 50.86 14.30 0.01
CA VAL A 149 50.00 15.50 0.00
C VAL A 149 49.51 15.76 1.42
N LYS A 150 49.93 16.88 2.02
CA LYS A 150 49.51 17.33 3.35
C LYS A 150 48.63 18.57 3.25
N PHE A 151 47.59 18.62 4.09
CA PHE A 151 46.70 19.78 4.19
C PHE A 151 47.12 20.68 5.36
N LEU A 152 47.46 21.93 5.06
CA LEU A 152 47.70 22.97 6.06
C LEU A 152 46.43 23.81 6.25
N PRO A 153 45.71 23.71 7.36
CA PRO A 153 44.61 24.61 7.63
C PRO A 153 45.09 26.03 7.90
N LEU A 154 44.47 26.99 7.23
CA LEU A 154 44.75 28.43 7.36
C LEU A 154 43.60 29.17 8.02
N GLU A 155 42.36 28.74 7.78
CA GLU A 155 41.16 29.32 8.38
C GLU A 155 40.20 28.21 8.83
N GLU A 156 39.68 28.35 10.04
CA GLU A 156 38.62 27.50 10.58
C GLU A 156 37.41 28.35 10.99
N GLU A 157 36.25 28.05 10.40
CA GLU A 157 34.96 28.65 10.77
C GLU A 157 34.19 27.67 11.64
N TRP A 158 33.84 28.10 12.84
CA TRP A 158 33.14 27.29 13.84
C TRP A 158 31.71 27.81 14.04
N GLU A 159 30.75 26.89 14.06
CA GLU A 159 29.38 27.17 14.46
C GLU A 159 29.21 26.80 15.93
N TYR A 160 28.67 27.73 16.71
CA TYR A 160 28.36 27.55 18.12
C TYR A 160 26.86 27.47 18.29
N GLN A 161 26.39 26.40 18.93
CA GLN A 161 25.00 26.21 19.30
C GLN A 161 24.89 26.22 20.82
N HIS A 162 24.33 27.31 21.35
CA HIS A 162 24.15 27.46 22.78
C HIS A 162 22.90 26.74 23.29
N ALA A 163 22.88 26.43 24.59
CA ALA A 163 21.79 25.75 25.27
C ALA A 163 20.44 26.44 25.02
N TRP A 164 20.42 27.77 25.12
CA TRP A 164 19.20 28.56 24.98
C TRP A 164 18.66 28.57 23.54
N ASP A 165 19.53 28.56 22.53
CA ASP A 165 19.15 28.42 21.12
C ASP A 165 18.57 27.04 20.82
N LYS A 166 19.27 25.99 21.25
CA LYS A 166 18.79 24.60 21.14
C LYS A 166 17.43 24.44 21.81
N TYR A 167 17.27 25.03 23.00
CA TYR A 167 16.02 25.01 23.74
C TYR A 167 14.90 25.77 23.03
N ALA A 168 15.13 27.00 22.59
CA ALA A 168 14.15 27.79 21.87
C ALA A 168 13.71 27.13 20.55
N ASN A 169 14.65 26.61 19.77
CA ASN A 169 14.36 25.90 18.52
C ASN A 169 13.51 24.66 18.76
N PHE A 170 13.85 23.87 19.77
CA PHE A 170 13.07 22.71 20.14
C PHE A 170 11.65 23.07 20.58
N LEU A 171 11.49 24.05 21.47
CA LEU A 171 10.16 24.45 21.92
C LEU A 171 9.30 25.00 20.78
N ASN A 172 9.90 25.76 19.86
CA ASN A 172 9.22 26.25 18.66
C ASN A 172 8.76 25.08 17.76
N ALA A 173 9.63 24.10 17.53
CA ALA A 173 9.28 22.89 16.77
C ALA A 173 8.17 22.09 17.47
N GLN A 174 8.25 21.94 18.79
CA GLN A 174 7.26 21.23 19.59
C GLN A 174 5.89 21.94 19.57
N SER A 175 5.86 23.27 19.69
CA SER A 175 4.63 24.06 19.64
C SER A 175 3.89 23.87 18.30
N ARG A 176 4.64 23.84 17.19
CA ARG A 176 4.09 23.54 15.86
C ARG A 176 3.54 22.12 15.78
N ALA A 177 4.30 21.13 16.26
CA ALA A 177 3.86 19.74 16.28
C ALA A 177 2.59 19.52 17.13
N MET A 178 2.49 20.19 18.28
CA MET A 178 1.30 20.16 19.14
C MET A 178 0.09 20.83 18.49
N SER A 179 0.29 21.95 17.80
CA SER A 179 -0.79 22.63 17.08
C SER A 179 -1.37 21.78 15.97
N GLU A 180 -0.50 21.09 15.23
CA GLU A 180 -0.88 20.12 14.21
C GLU A 180 -1.61 18.90 14.82
N LEU A 181 -1.13 18.37 15.96
CA LEU A 181 -1.82 17.30 16.68
C LEU A 181 -3.24 17.70 17.09
N ARG A 182 -3.42 18.90 17.64
CA ARG A 182 -4.75 19.45 17.98
C ARG A 182 -5.65 19.57 16.75
N SER A 183 -5.10 19.99 15.61
CA SER A 183 -5.85 20.08 14.34
C SER A 183 -6.35 18.71 13.89
N MET A 184 -5.49 17.68 13.89
CA MET A 184 -5.88 16.32 13.53
C MET A 184 -6.92 15.75 14.51
N ILE A 185 -6.77 15.98 15.82
CA ILE A 185 -7.77 15.57 16.82
C ILE A 185 -9.11 16.23 16.53
N LYS A 186 -9.14 17.52 16.18
CA LYS A 186 -10.37 18.23 15.80
C LYS A 186 -11.01 17.65 14.54
N GLN A 187 -10.20 17.31 13.54
CA GLN A 187 -10.69 16.66 12.31
C GLN A 187 -11.27 15.26 12.61
N TYR A 188 -10.61 14.49 13.49
CA TYR A 188 -11.08 13.20 13.93
C TYR A 188 -12.42 13.32 14.65
N ASP A 189 -12.53 14.26 15.59
CA ASP A 189 -13.78 14.58 16.31
C ASP A 189 -14.91 14.91 15.34
N ALA A 190 -14.65 15.73 14.32
CA ALA A 190 -15.64 16.07 13.29
C ALA A 190 -16.08 14.85 12.46
N MET A 191 -15.16 13.93 12.13
CA MET A 191 -15.49 12.69 11.42
C MET A 191 -16.36 11.74 12.27
N LEU A 192 -16.20 11.77 13.60
CA LEU A 192 -17.02 10.98 14.53
C LEU A 192 -18.48 11.43 14.61
N HIS A 193 -18.78 12.66 14.19
CA HIS A 193 -20.14 13.19 14.20
C HIS A 193 -20.94 12.80 12.94
N SER A 194 -20.33 12.03 12.03
CA SER A 194 -21.04 11.40 10.92
C SER A 194 -21.71 10.09 11.38
N ASP A 195 -22.85 9.72 10.79
CA ASP A 195 -23.69 8.57 11.17
C ASP A 195 -23.00 7.18 11.06
N LEU A 196 -21.70 7.15 10.71
CA LEU A 196 -20.90 5.94 10.48
C LEU A 196 -19.83 5.68 11.56
N ALA A 197 -19.75 6.52 12.59
CA ALA A 197 -18.75 6.38 13.65
C ALA A 197 -19.11 5.31 14.68
N THR A 198 -18.18 4.40 14.97
CA THR A 198 -18.39 3.36 16.00
C THR A 198 -18.20 3.93 17.41
N GLU A 199 -18.90 3.35 18.39
CA GLU A 199 -18.75 3.73 19.81
C GLU A 199 -17.30 3.60 20.30
N GLU A 200 -16.56 2.62 19.78
CA GLU A 200 -15.13 2.45 20.08
C GLU A 200 -14.30 3.69 19.64
N GLN A 201 -14.61 4.25 18.47
CA GLN A 201 -13.88 5.42 17.95
C GLN A 201 -14.15 6.69 18.78
N LYS A 202 -15.36 6.84 19.34
CA LYS A 202 -15.69 7.93 20.27
C LYS A 202 -14.93 7.80 21.60
N LEU A 203 -14.88 6.60 22.17
CA LEU A 203 -14.15 6.35 23.42
C LEU A 203 -12.63 6.60 23.29
N ARG A 204 -12.05 6.29 22.12
CA ARG A 204 -10.62 6.54 21.84
C ARG A 204 -10.25 8.02 21.97
N ILE A 205 -11.04 8.92 21.38
CA ILE A 205 -10.75 10.36 21.44
C ILE A 205 -11.00 10.93 22.84
N GLU A 206 -12.02 10.46 23.55
CA GLU A 206 -12.30 10.90 24.91
C GLU A 206 -11.15 10.54 25.87
N LYS A 207 -10.66 9.30 25.77
CA LYS A 207 -9.47 8.86 26.51
C LYS A 207 -8.25 9.72 26.18
N LEU A 208 -8.00 9.98 24.90
CA LEU A 208 -6.84 10.76 24.47
C LEU A 208 -6.93 12.23 24.91
N LYS A 209 -8.12 12.84 24.85
CA LYS A 209 -8.39 14.18 25.42
C LYS A 209 -8.09 14.17 26.93
N SER A 210 -8.56 13.17 27.68
CA SER A 210 -8.26 13.04 29.11
C SER A 210 -6.78 12.84 29.41
N GLU A 211 -6.05 12.06 28.60
CA GLU A 211 -4.60 11.87 28.77
C GLU A 211 -3.84 13.16 28.48
N ILE A 212 -4.21 13.90 27.42
CA ILE A 212 -3.64 15.22 27.12
C ILE A 212 -3.92 16.20 28.26
N ASP A 213 -5.14 16.23 28.82
CA ASP A 213 -5.48 17.10 29.94
C ASP A 213 -4.73 16.71 31.21
N SER A 214 -4.45 15.42 31.43
CA SER A 214 -3.61 14.97 32.55
C SER A 214 -2.15 15.41 32.40
N VAL A 215 -1.63 15.44 31.17
CA VAL A 215 -0.32 15.99 30.82
C VAL A 215 -0.35 17.53 30.85
N GLY A 216 -1.51 18.16 30.64
CA GLY A 216 -1.73 19.60 30.72
C GLY A 216 -1.95 20.14 32.14
N LYS A 217 -2.40 19.32 33.10
CA LYS A 217 -2.53 19.76 34.52
C LYS A 217 -1.20 19.95 35.24
N SER A 218 -0.06 19.56 34.65
CA SER A 218 1.27 19.98 35.08
C SER A 218 1.77 21.25 34.37
N GLY A 219 0.93 21.88 33.54
CA GLY A 219 1.23 23.09 32.79
C GLY A 219 -0.03 23.86 32.44
N GLU A 220 -0.48 24.68 33.40
CA GLU A 220 -1.52 25.69 33.21
C GLU A 220 -1.22 26.53 31.94
N ASP A 221 -2.21 26.59 31.05
CA ASP A 221 -2.33 27.36 29.81
C ASP A 221 -1.26 27.23 28.71
N THR A 222 -1.57 26.35 27.74
CA THR A 222 -0.87 26.30 26.43
C THR A 222 -1.01 27.59 25.59
N LYS A 223 -1.91 28.52 25.95
CA LYS A 223 -1.98 29.88 25.38
C LYS A 223 -0.95 30.81 26.03
N ASP A 224 -0.70 30.64 27.32
CA ASP A 224 0.23 31.43 28.12
C ASP A 224 1.70 30.98 27.94
N TRP A 225 1.93 29.73 27.53
CA TRP A 225 3.26 29.19 27.29
C TRP A 225 4.02 29.83 26.11
N VAL A 226 3.33 30.14 25.00
CA VAL A 226 3.93 30.83 23.84
C VAL A 226 4.27 32.28 24.18
N GLU A 227 3.44 32.94 24.99
CA GLU A 227 3.71 34.27 25.53
C GLU A 227 4.88 34.26 26.51
N SER A 228 4.93 33.27 27.41
CA SER A 228 6.04 33.04 28.34
C SER A 228 7.38 32.84 27.63
N ILE A 229 7.42 32.11 26.51
CA ILE A 229 8.64 31.94 25.69
C ILE A 229 9.06 33.26 25.04
N LYS A 230 8.11 34.01 24.46
CA LYS A 230 8.39 35.33 23.87
C LYS A 230 8.93 36.29 24.93
N ASP A 231 8.38 36.24 26.13
CA ASP A 231 8.72 37.12 27.23
C ASP A 231 10.10 36.80 27.84
N ILE A 232 10.44 35.51 27.95
CA ILE A 232 11.78 35.04 28.32
C ILE A 232 12.82 35.40 27.25
N ALA A 233 12.48 35.29 25.97
CA ALA A 233 13.35 35.69 24.86
C ALA A 233 13.61 37.20 24.85
N ASN A 234 12.59 38.01 25.14
CA ASN A 234 12.71 39.47 25.24
C ASN A 234 13.55 39.89 26.46
N ARG A 235 13.37 39.25 27.62
CA ARG A 235 14.18 39.51 28.83
C ARG A 235 15.67 39.21 28.65
N ARG A 236 16.04 38.32 27.72
CA ARG A 236 17.44 37.97 27.41
C ARG A 236 18.07 38.83 26.33
N LYS A 237 17.28 39.50 25.49
CA LYS A 237 17.76 40.52 24.53
C LYS A 237 18.07 41.87 25.20
N ALA A 238 17.51 42.12 26.38
CA ALA A 238 17.66 43.37 27.14
C ALA A 238 18.85 43.35 28.13
N LYS A 239 19.65 42.29 28.15
CA LYS A 239 20.90 42.15 28.93
C LYS A 239 22.07 41.97 27.99
#